data_AF-A0A382WCJ3-F1
#
_entry.id   AF-A0A382WCJ3-F1
#
_cell.length_a   1.000
_cell.length_b   1.000
_cell.length_c   1.000
_cell.angle_alpha   90.00
_cell.angle_beta   90.00
_cell.angle_gamma   90.00
#
_symmetry.space_group_name_H-M   'P 1'
#
loop_
_entity.id
_entity.type
_entity.pdbx_description
1 polymer ?
#
loop_
_entity_poly.entity_id
_entity_poly.type
_entity_poly.pdbx_seq_one_letter_code
_entity_poly.pdbx_strand_id
1 'polypeptide(L)'
;IFEEFFLLQLALAFKKRHVEINEHGQPFKTRGETIRKFLKLLKFDLTNAQKRVLGEIMGYLEKKEPMNLLLQGDVGSGKTVVALIALLTGVDNGCQAVLMAPTELLAEQHFLSIRPFCKALNITIELVTSSGTAKEKSLIRNCIEHGTTQIIVGTHALIQKKVEFFNLGLIVVDEQHRFGVLQREAIGKKGLTPHVLIMTATPIPRSLALTLYGDMNVSFLDEFPPGRMPIETKLFYENTRDAAYHLLEKEIKEGRQAYVVCPLIEESESIDLKAAID
;
A
#
# COMPACT_ATOMS: atom_id res chain seq x y z
N ILE A 1 14.92 -29.91 -6.75
CA ILE A 1 14.99 -28.52 -7.27
C ILE A 1 14.05 -28.29 -8.46
N PHE A 2 14.31 -28.76 -9.70
CA PHE A 2 13.41 -28.48 -10.83
C PHE A 2 11.97 -28.99 -10.60
N GLU A 3 11.82 -30.22 -10.14
CA GLU A 3 10.51 -30.83 -9.88
C GLU A 3 9.69 -30.05 -8.83
N GLU A 4 10.34 -29.58 -7.76
CA GLU A 4 9.70 -28.77 -6.72
C GLU A 4 9.20 -27.42 -7.28
N PHE A 5 10.05 -26.74 -8.07
CA PHE A 5 9.64 -25.49 -8.73
C PHE A 5 8.56 -25.72 -9.79
N PHE A 6 8.61 -26.83 -10.53
CA PHE A 6 7.59 -27.19 -11.50
C PHE A 6 6.24 -27.43 -10.82
N LEU A 7 6.20 -28.23 -9.75
CA LEU A 7 4.99 -28.49 -8.97
C LEU A 7 4.43 -27.20 -8.35
N LEU A 8 5.30 -26.32 -7.84
CA LEU A 8 4.90 -25.01 -7.32
C LEU A 8 4.28 -24.14 -8.41
N GLN A 9 4.92 -24.00 -9.56
CA GLN A 9 4.42 -23.20 -10.68
C GLN A 9 3.11 -23.78 -11.26
N LEU A 10 2.98 -25.11 -11.33
CA LEU A 10 1.75 -25.78 -11.74
C LEU A 10 0.61 -25.45 -10.76
N ALA A 11 0.85 -25.55 -9.45
CA ALA A 11 -0.15 -25.22 -8.43
C ALA A 11 -0.60 -23.74 -8.51
N LEU A 12 0.35 -22.83 -8.72
CA LEU A 12 0.07 -21.40 -8.92
C LEU A 12 -0.76 -21.13 -10.18
N ALA A 13 -0.42 -21.78 -11.29
CA ALA A 13 -1.17 -21.67 -12.54
C ALA A 13 -2.61 -22.19 -12.41
N PHE A 14 -2.81 -23.34 -11.72
CA PHE A 14 -4.14 -23.85 -11.42
C PHE A 14 -4.95 -22.89 -10.54
N LYS A 15 -4.32 -22.32 -9.51
CA LYS A 15 -4.95 -21.34 -8.63
C LYS A 15 -5.38 -20.09 -9.40
N LYS A 16 -4.50 -19.53 -10.23
CA LYS A 16 -4.78 -18.36 -11.06
C LYS A 16 -5.95 -18.62 -12.01
N ARG A 17 -5.93 -19.75 -12.73
CA ARG A 17 -7.02 -20.16 -13.63
C ARG A 17 -8.34 -20.38 -12.89
N HIS A 18 -8.29 -20.92 -11.66
CA HIS A 18 -9.48 -21.10 -10.85
C HIS A 18 -10.12 -19.75 -10.47
N VAL A 19 -9.30 -18.76 -10.09
CA VAL A 19 -9.77 -17.38 -9.81
C VAL A 19 -10.34 -16.74 -11.08
N GLU A 20 -9.65 -16.83 -12.22
CA GLU A 20 -10.12 -16.28 -13.50
C GLU A 20 -11.47 -16.86 -13.95
N ILE A 21 -11.73 -18.14 -13.66
CA ILE A 21 -12.99 -18.82 -14.04
C ILE A 21 -14.11 -18.57 -13.03
N ASN A 22 -13.82 -18.63 -11.74
CA ASN A 22 -14.85 -18.70 -10.69
C ASN A 22 -15.09 -17.37 -9.97
N GLU A 23 -14.16 -16.42 -10.05
CA GLU A 23 -14.30 -15.11 -9.43
C GLU A 23 -14.62 -14.06 -10.49
N HIS A 24 -15.54 -13.16 -10.14
CA HIS A 24 -15.94 -12.06 -11.01
C HIS A 24 -15.78 -10.75 -10.25
N GLY A 25 -14.94 -9.87 -10.78
CA GLY A 25 -14.83 -8.50 -10.35
C GLY A 25 -15.79 -7.59 -11.13
N GLN A 26 -15.89 -6.35 -10.70
CA GLN A 26 -16.64 -5.31 -11.41
C GLN A 26 -15.71 -4.56 -12.37
N PRO A 27 -15.86 -4.68 -13.70
CA PRO A 27 -15.08 -3.87 -14.62
C PRO A 27 -15.26 -2.38 -14.37
N PHE A 28 -14.16 -1.64 -14.25
CA PHE A 28 -14.17 -0.20 -14.05
C PHE A 28 -13.97 0.55 -15.37
N LYS A 29 -14.65 1.69 -15.48
CA LYS A 29 -14.33 2.73 -16.45
C LYS A 29 -13.17 3.56 -15.89
N THR A 30 -12.04 3.54 -16.57
CA THR A 30 -10.76 4.10 -16.07
C THR A 30 -10.49 5.54 -16.50
N ARG A 31 -11.35 6.10 -17.37
CA ARG A 31 -11.18 7.44 -17.96
C ARG A 31 -12.17 8.45 -17.38
N GLY A 32 -12.39 8.36 -16.07
CA GLY A 32 -13.34 9.21 -15.34
C GLY A 32 -12.90 10.67 -15.21
N GLU A 33 -13.86 11.54 -14.93
CA GLU A 33 -13.64 12.98 -14.81
C GLU A 33 -12.90 13.35 -13.52
N THR A 34 -13.11 12.60 -12.44
CA THR A 34 -12.46 12.82 -11.15
C THR A 34 -10.95 12.64 -11.25
N ILE A 35 -10.50 11.60 -11.96
CA ILE A 35 -9.06 11.39 -12.21
C ILE A 35 -8.46 12.58 -12.96
N ARG A 36 -9.15 13.11 -13.98
CA ARG A 36 -8.68 14.29 -14.73
C ARG A 36 -8.61 15.54 -13.85
N LYS A 37 -9.60 15.73 -12.96
CA LYS A 37 -9.60 16.83 -11.98
C LYS A 37 -8.45 16.67 -10.99
N PHE A 38 -8.22 15.46 -10.49
CA PHE A 38 -7.13 15.14 -9.58
C PHE A 38 -5.77 15.44 -10.19
N LEU A 39 -5.52 15.01 -11.43
CA LEU A 39 -4.25 15.28 -12.11
C LEU A 39 -3.95 16.78 -12.25
N LYS A 40 -4.98 17.63 -12.36
CA LYS A 40 -4.82 19.10 -12.38
C LYS A 40 -4.52 19.71 -11.01
N LEU A 41 -4.80 19.00 -9.91
CA LEU A 41 -4.48 19.44 -8.55
C LEU A 41 -3.04 19.13 -8.15
N LEU A 42 -2.37 18.22 -8.87
CA LEU A 42 -0.98 17.88 -8.62
C LEU A 42 -0.07 19.06 -8.96
N LYS A 43 0.86 19.37 -8.05
CA LYS A 43 1.89 20.41 -8.24
C LYS A 43 3.15 19.87 -8.92
N PHE A 44 3.11 18.64 -9.41
CA PHE A 44 4.22 17.93 -10.02
C PHE A 44 3.70 17.01 -11.13
N ASP A 45 4.56 16.70 -12.08
CA ASP A 45 4.26 15.73 -13.13
C ASP A 45 4.56 14.30 -12.68
N LEU A 46 3.74 13.36 -13.14
CA LEU A 46 3.99 11.94 -12.93
C LEU A 46 5.22 11.49 -13.72
N THR A 47 6.04 10.64 -13.11
CA THR A 47 7.19 9.99 -13.78
C THR A 47 6.72 9.03 -14.88
N ASN A 48 7.62 8.60 -15.76
CA ASN A 48 7.25 7.64 -16.81
C ASN A 48 6.94 6.28 -16.20
N ALA A 49 7.66 5.87 -15.15
CA ALA A 49 7.34 4.66 -14.39
C ALA A 49 5.93 4.73 -13.78
N GLN A 50 5.54 5.85 -13.17
CA GLN A 50 4.19 6.05 -12.63
C GLN A 50 3.13 5.98 -13.73
N LYS A 51 3.34 6.63 -14.88
CA LYS A 51 2.41 6.58 -16.02
C LYS A 51 2.25 5.17 -16.59
N ARG A 52 3.36 4.42 -16.73
CA ARG A 52 3.37 3.04 -17.20
C ARG A 52 2.58 2.13 -16.25
N VAL A 53 2.90 2.16 -14.96
CA VAL A 53 2.21 1.37 -13.93
C VAL A 53 0.74 1.73 -13.84
N LEU A 54 0.37 3.01 -13.96
CA LEU A 54 -1.04 3.41 -14.02
C LEU A 54 -1.74 2.81 -15.24
N GLY A 55 -1.09 2.81 -16.41
CA GLY A 55 -1.62 2.14 -17.61
C GLY A 55 -1.87 0.64 -17.38
N GLU A 56 -0.94 -0.05 -16.71
CA GLU A 56 -1.08 -1.46 -16.32
C GLU A 56 -2.27 -1.65 -15.37
N ILE A 57 -2.36 -0.85 -14.30
CA ILE A 57 -3.48 -0.88 -13.34
C ILE A 57 -4.82 -0.66 -14.04
N MET A 58 -4.93 0.37 -14.90
CA MET A 58 -6.16 0.63 -15.64
C MET A 58 -6.54 -0.54 -16.55
N GLY A 59 -5.57 -1.13 -17.24
CA GLY A 59 -5.80 -2.32 -18.07
C GLY A 59 -6.27 -3.55 -17.27
N TYR A 60 -5.88 -3.69 -16.01
CA TYR A 60 -6.43 -4.72 -15.12
C TYR A 60 -7.82 -4.38 -14.59
N LEU A 61 -8.07 -3.12 -14.21
CA LEU A 61 -9.35 -2.66 -13.68
C LEU A 61 -10.48 -2.72 -14.74
N GLU A 62 -10.16 -2.63 -16.04
CA GLU A 62 -11.15 -2.76 -17.13
C GLU A 62 -11.63 -4.19 -17.37
N LYS A 63 -10.97 -5.20 -16.78
CA LYS A 63 -11.30 -6.61 -16.98
C LYS A 63 -12.42 -7.07 -16.04
N LYS A 64 -13.09 -8.16 -16.41
CA LYS A 64 -14.07 -8.87 -15.56
C LYS A 64 -13.41 -9.68 -14.44
N GLU A 65 -12.14 -10.01 -14.61
CA GLU A 65 -11.34 -10.70 -13.61
C GLU A 65 -10.94 -9.71 -12.50
N PRO A 66 -11.02 -10.07 -11.22
CA PRO A 66 -10.52 -9.21 -10.15
C PRO A 66 -9.02 -8.99 -10.31
N MET A 67 -8.61 -7.73 -10.16
CA MET A 67 -7.19 -7.38 -10.21
C MET A 67 -6.52 -7.90 -8.94
N ASN A 68 -5.36 -8.53 -9.10
CA ASN A 68 -4.48 -8.89 -8.00
C ASN A 68 -3.06 -8.45 -8.36
N LEU A 69 -2.66 -7.26 -7.90
CA LEU A 69 -1.43 -6.61 -8.34
C LEU A 69 -0.54 -6.26 -7.14
N LEU A 70 0.73 -6.67 -7.21
CA LEU A 70 1.81 -6.20 -6.34
C LEU A 70 2.56 -5.05 -7.02
N LEU A 71 2.44 -3.86 -6.47
CA LEU A 71 3.18 -2.67 -6.80
C LEU A 71 4.41 -2.55 -5.91
N GLN A 72 5.57 -2.72 -6.51
CA GLN A 72 6.86 -2.56 -5.84
C GLN A 72 7.48 -1.23 -6.24
N GLY A 73 8.02 -0.50 -5.27
CA GLY A 73 8.81 0.70 -5.55
C GLY A 73 9.45 1.23 -4.29
N ASP A 74 10.62 1.82 -4.38
CA ASP A 74 11.35 2.30 -3.21
C ASP A 74 10.57 3.36 -2.41
N VAL A 75 10.98 3.59 -1.15
CA VAL A 75 10.45 4.71 -0.35
C VAL A 75 10.66 6.01 -1.14
N GLY A 76 9.60 6.80 -1.32
CA GLY A 76 9.64 8.04 -2.09
C GLY A 76 9.47 7.91 -3.62
N SER A 77 9.25 6.70 -4.16
CA SER A 77 8.92 6.51 -5.60
C SER A 77 7.52 7.01 -6.02
N GLY A 78 6.72 7.47 -5.05
CA GLY A 78 5.37 7.98 -5.30
C GLY A 78 4.27 6.91 -5.32
N LYS A 79 4.47 5.75 -4.68
CA LYS A 79 3.42 4.70 -4.53
C LYS A 79 2.05 5.27 -4.11
N THR A 80 2.02 6.20 -3.17
CA THR A 80 0.79 6.84 -2.68
C THR A 80 -0.01 7.56 -3.76
N VAL A 81 0.64 8.21 -4.74
CA VAL A 81 -0.10 8.89 -5.83
C VAL A 81 -0.74 7.88 -6.77
N VAL A 82 -0.05 6.77 -7.04
CA VAL A 82 -0.56 5.67 -7.86
C VAL A 82 -1.75 4.99 -7.17
N ALA A 83 -1.63 4.72 -5.86
CA ALA A 83 -2.72 4.22 -5.03
C ALA A 83 -3.93 5.15 -5.04
N LEU A 84 -3.73 6.45 -4.83
CA LEU A 84 -4.83 7.41 -4.81
C LEU A 84 -5.58 7.45 -6.14
N ILE A 85 -4.87 7.42 -7.27
CA ILE A 85 -5.51 7.37 -8.59
C ILE A 85 -6.34 6.07 -8.75
N ALA A 86 -5.82 4.94 -8.28
CA ALA A 86 -6.59 3.69 -8.29
C ALA A 86 -7.85 3.81 -7.41
N LEU A 87 -7.74 4.31 -6.17
CA LEU A 87 -8.88 4.54 -5.26
C LEU A 87 -9.94 5.44 -5.90
N LEU A 88 -9.54 6.56 -6.49
CA LEU A 88 -10.42 7.48 -7.21
C LEU A 88 -11.12 6.82 -8.41
N THR A 89 -10.46 5.88 -9.07
CA THR A 89 -11.07 5.10 -10.16
C THR A 89 -12.21 4.23 -9.65
N GLY A 90 -12.06 3.61 -8.47
CA GLY A 90 -13.16 2.88 -7.82
C GLY A 90 -14.34 3.81 -7.49
N VAL A 91 -14.05 5.00 -6.96
CA VAL A 91 -15.07 6.01 -6.64
C VAL A 91 -15.82 6.48 -7.88
N ASP A 92 -15.13 6.72 -9.01
CA ASP A 92 -15.73 7.09 -10.29
C ASP A 92 -16.70 6.02 -10.85
N ASN A 93 -16.60 4.78 -10.37
CA ASN A 93 -17.46 3.66 -10.76
C ASN A 93 -18.56 3.36 -9.73
N GLY A 94 -18.79 4.27 -8.78
CA GLY A 94 -19.83 4.10 -7.76
C GLY A 94 -19.50 3.05 -6.71
N CYS A 95 -18.22 2.70 -6.57
CA CYS A 95 -17.73 1.77 -5.57
C CYS A 95 -17.08 2.51 -4.41
N GLN A 96 -17.13 1.90 -3.23
CA GLN A 96 -16.27 2.26 -2.11
C GLN A 96 -14.88 1.70 -2.35
N ALA A 97 -13.87 2.46 -1.93
CA ALA A 97 -12.48 2.07 -2.02
C ALA A 97 -11.81 2.16 -0.64
N VAL A 98 -10.95 1.19 -0.33
CA VAL A 98 -10.30 1.08 0.98
C VAL A 98 -8.80 1.21 0.83
N LEU A 99 -8.16 1.99 1.69
CA LEU A 99 -6.72 2.03 1.89
C LEU A 99 -6.37 1.47 3.27
N MET A 100 -5.67 0.35 3.30
CA MET A 100 -5.20 -0.27 4.53
C MET A 100 -3.71 -0.06 4.74
N ALA A 101 -3.32 0.22 5.98
CA ALA A 101 -1.93 0.28 6.42
C ALA A 101 -1.70 -0.70 7.60
N PRO A 102 -0.46 -1.09 7.90
CA PRO A 102 -0.20 -2.09 8.93
C PRO A 102 -0.37 -1.52 10.35
N THR A 103 -0.24 -0.21 10.53
CA THR A 103 -0.38 0.48 11.81
C THR A 103 -1.33 1.67 11.72
N GLU A 104 -1.91 2.06 12.85
CA GLU A 104 -2.80 3.23 12.92
C GLU A 104 -2.08 4.53 12.54
N LEU A 105 -0.80 4.64 12.94
CA LEU A 105 0.02 5.80 12.58
C LEU A 105 0.18 5.95 11.07
N LEU A 106 0.47 4.86 10.35
CA LEU A 106 0.57 4.90 8.89
C LEU A 106 -0.79 5.16 8.23
N ALA A 107 -1.87 4.59 8.76
CA ALA A 107 -3.22 4.86 8.27
C ALA A 107 -3.58 6.36 8.42
N GLU A 108 -3.25 6.96 9.57
CA GLU A 108 -3.45 8.38 9.83
C GLU A 108 -2.59 9.25 8.89
N GLN A 109 -1.32 8.89 8.68
CA GLN A 109 -0.44 9.58 7.72
C GLN A 109 -1.01 9.55 6.30
N HIS A 110 -1.48 8.39 5.84
CA HIS A 110 -2.14 8.27 4.55
C HIS A 110 -3.38 9.16 4.47
N PHE A 111 -4.27 9.06 5.46
CA PHE A 111 -5.49 9.86 5.55
C PHE A 111 -5.19 11.37 5.49
N LEU A 112 -4.26 11.85 6.31
CA LEU A 112 -3.86 13.27 6.32
C LEU A 112 -3.26 13.72 4.98
N SER A 113 -2.50 12.85 4.30
CA SER A 113 -1.92 13.18 3.00
C SER A 113 -2.95 13.26 1.87
N ILE A 114 -3.97 12.37 1.88
CA ILE A 114 -4.94 12.26 0.77
C ILE A 114 -6.21 13.08 0.98
N ARG A 115 -6.58 13.36 2.24
CA ARG A 115 -7.79 14.12 2.59
C ARG A 115 -7.90 15.48 1.90
N PRO A 116 -6.83 16.30 1.73
CA PRO A 116 -6.92 17.56 1.02
C PRO A 116 -7.38 17.40 -0.44
N PHE A 117 -6.90 16.36 -1.13
CA PHE A 117 -7.31 16.05 -2.50
C PHE A 117 -8.75 15.56 -2.55
N CYS A 118 -9.15 14.68 -1.64
CA CYS A 118 -10.53 14.19 -1.56
C CYS A 118 -11.51 15.35 -1.31
N LYS A 119 -11.17 16.28 -0.41
CA LYS A 119 -11.97 17.49 -0.14
C LYS A 119 -12.11 18.37 -1.38
N ALA A 120 -11.03 18.59 -2.13
CA ALA A 120 -11.05 19.38 -3.36
C ALA A 120 -11.90 18.74 -4.48
N LEU A 121 -12.06 17.42 -4.44
CA LEU A 121 -12.85 16.63 -5.40
C LEU A 121 -14.28 16.36 -4.91
N ASN A 122 -14.68 16.88 -3.74
CA ASN A 122 -15.96 16.57 -3.07
C ASN A 122 -16.17 15.07 -2.82
N ILE A 123 -15.09 14.37 -2.45
CA ILE A 123 -15.12 12.94 -2.11
C ILE A 123 -15.09 12.78 -0.60
N THR A 124 -16.01 11.98 -0.09
CA THR A 124 -16.10 11.66 1.34
C THR A 124 -15.04 10.62 1.71
N ILE A 125 -14.25 10.95 2.73
CA ILE A 125 -13.18 10.10 3.24
C ILE A 125 -13.25 10.03 4.76
N GLU A 126 -13.16 8.82 5.31
CA GLU A 126 -13.14 8.58 6.76
C GLU A 126 -11.94 7.75 7.19
N LEU A 127 -11.46 8.02 8.41
CA LEU A 127 -10.40 7.27 9.07
C LEU A 127 -11.01 6.36 10.14
N VAL A 128 -10.68 5.07 10.09
CA VAL A 128 -11.12 4.06 11.06
C VAL A 128 -9.93 3.58 11.89
N THR A 129 -9.90 4.00 13.14
CA THR A 129 -8.88 3.61 14.14
C THR A 129 -9.53 3.08 15.41
N SER A 130 -8.70 2.58 16.34
CA SER A 130 -9.12 2.17 17.67
C SER A 130 -9.44 3.35 18.59
N SER A 131 -8.98 4.56 18.26
CA SER A 131 -9.27 5.79 19.01
C SER A 131 -10.69 6.32 18.76
N GLY A 132 -11.20 7.18 19.66
CA GLY A 132 -12.52 7.81 19.54
C GLY A 132 -13.62 7.12 20.35
N THR A 133 -14.72 7.84 20.56
CA THR A 133 -15.87 7.40 21.35
C THR A 133 -16.68 6.31 20.63
N ALA A 134 -17.44 5.51 21.38
CA ALA A 134 -18.32 4.49 20.80
C ALA A 134 -19.35 5.09 19.83
N LYS A 135 -19.82 6.31 20.11
CA LYS A 135 -20.79 7.03 19.28
C LYS A 135 -20.17 7.43 17.93
N GLU A 136 -18.97 8.00 17.93
CA GLU A 136 -18.27 8.37 16.68
C GLU A 136 -17.99 7.16 15.80
N LYS A 137 -17.51 6.06 16.41
CA LYS A 137 -17.26 4.80 15.68
C LYS A 137 -18.54 4.23 15.07
N SER A 138 -19.65 4.31 15.79
CA SER A 138 -20.95 3.86 15.28
C SER A 138 -21.42 4.71 14.10
N LEU A 139 -21.26 6.03 14.16
CA LEU A 139 -21.59 6.94 13.06
C LEU A 139 -20.77 6.63 11.80
N ILE A 140 -19.45 6.50 11.94
CA ILE A 140 -18.57 6.18 10.80
C ILE A 140 -18.96 4.84 10.17
N ARG A 141 -19.25 3.82 10.98
CA ARG A 141 -19.71 2.51 10.47
C ARG A 141 -21.01 2.61 9.70
N ASN A 142 -22.00 3.33 10.22
CA ASN A 142 -23.27 3.53 9.52
C ASN A 142 -23.07 4.26 8.18
N CYS A 143 -22.17 5.25 8.13
CA CYS A 143 -21.81 5.93 6.88
C CYS A 143 -21.16 4.99 5.86
N ILE A 144 -20.31 4.07 6.31
CA ILE A 144 -19.68 3.05 5.44
C ILE A 144 -20.73 2.06 4.94
N GLU A 145 -21.61 1.57 5.81
CA GLU A 145 -22.65 0.58 5.50
C GLU A 145 -23.71 1.14 4.52
N HIS A 146 -24.02 2.44 4.62
CA HIS A 146 -24.93 3.12 3.70
C HIS A 146 -24.26 3.69 2.44
N GLY A 147 -22.95 3.53 2.29
CA GLY A 147 -22.22 3.98 1.10
C GLY A 147 -22.02 5.50 1.01
N THR A 148 -22.27 6.26 2.09
CA THR A 148 -22.03 7.71 2.10
C THR A 148 -20.55 8.04 2.17
N THR A 149 -19.73 7.14 2.73
CA THR A 149 -18.26 7.22 2.71
C THR A 149 -17.71 6.52 1.47
N GLN A 150 -17.02 7.26 0.60
CA GLN A 150 -16.47 6.75 -0.66
C GLN A 150 -15.07 6.15 -0.51
N ILE A 151 -14.20 6.79 0.29
CA ILE A 151 -12.86 6.27 0.60
C ILE A 151 -12.75 6.01 2.09
N ILE A 152 -12.30 4.81 2.45
CA ILE A 152 -12.09 4.41 3.84
C ILE A 152 -10.59 4.18 4.04
N VAL A 153 -10.01 4.81 5.06
CA VAL A 153 -8.61 4.57 5.45
C VAL A 153 -8.59 3.92 6.83
N GLY A 154 -7.75 2.91 7.03
CA GLY A 154 -7.62 2.28 8.33
C GLY A 154 -6.57 1.18 8.35
N THR A 155 -6.63 0.34 9.38
CA THR A 155 -5.75 -0.84 9.47
C THR A 155 -6.41 -2.07 8.88
N HIS A 156 -5.67 -3.19 8.82
CA HIS A 156 -6.21 -4.50 8.45
C HIS A 156 -7.42 -4.95 9.30
N ALA A 157 -7.64 -4.33 10.46
CA ALA A 157 -8.83 -4.56 11.27
C ALA A 157 -10.15 -4.24 10.54
N LEU A 158 -10.13 -3.41 9.50
CA LEU A 158 -11.31 -3.11 8.67
C LEU A 158 -11.96 -4.37 8.10
N ILE A 159 -11.14 -5.32 7.64
CA ILE A 159 -11.62 -6.55 7.02
C ILE A 159 -11.85 -7.63 8.09
N GLN A 160 -10.97 -7.73 9.08
CA GLN A 160 -11.06 -8.77 10.12
C GLN A 160 -12.25 -8.57 11.08
N LYS A 161 -12.65 -7.32 11.37
CA LYS A 161 -13.73 -7.02 12.32
C LYS A 161 -15.13 -6.99 11.66
N LYS A 162 -15.27 -7.52 10.43
CA LYS A 162 -16.53 -7.54 9.66
C LYS A 162 -17.17 -6.15 9.55
N VAL A 163 -16.42 -5.16 9.10
CA VAL A 163 -17.05 -3.91 8.64
C VAL A 163 -17.89 -4.25 7.41
N GLU A 164 -19.18 -3.93 7.45
CA GLU A 164 -20.07 -4.13 6.30
C GLU A 164 -19.95 -2.93 5.36
N PHE A 165 -19.58 -3.20 4.11
CA PHE A 165 -19.46 -2.20 3.07
C PHE A 165 -20.70 -2.27 2.16
N PHE A 166 -21.20 -1.12 1.72
CA PHE A 166 -22.30 -1.04 0.78
C PHE A 166 -21.93 -1.62 -0.59
N ASN A 167 -20.79 -1.20 -1.15
CA ASN A 167 -20.31 -1.64 -2.47
C ASN A 167 -18.78 -1.54 -2.58
N LEU A 168 -18.06 -2.44 -1.91
CA LEU A 168 -16.59 -2.45 -1.94
C LEU A 168 -16.07 -2.94 -3.30
N GLY A 169 -15.41 -2.08 -4.05
CA GLY A 169 -14.90 -2.41 -5.39
C GLY A 169 -13.37 -2.48 -5.49
N LEU A 170 -12.63 -1.80 -4.61
CA LEU A 170 -11.18 -1.76 -4.67
C LEU A 170 -10.57 -1.67 -3.27
N ILE A 171 -9.51 -2.44 -3.05
CA ILE A 171 -8.71 -2.46 -1.84
C ILE A 171 -7.27 -2.15 -2.22
N VAL A 172 -6.70 -1.12 -1.61
CA VAL A 172 -5.27 -0.83 -1.62
C VAL A 172 -4.69 -1.19 -0.27
N VAL A 173 -3.56 -1.88 -0.27
CA VAL A 173 -2.87 -2.30 0.94
C VAL A 173 -1.44 -1.80 0.88
N ASP A 174 -1.04 -1.03 1.88
CA ASP A 174 0.34 -0.59 2.05
C ASP A 174 1.11 -1.52 3.00
N GLU A 175 2.35 -1.82 2.64
CA GLU A 175 3.34 -2.57 3.42
C GLU A 175 2.78 -3.80 4.17
N GLN A 176 2.19 -4.73 3.42
CA GLN A 176 1.81 -6.02 3.98
C GLN A 176 2.98 -7.01 3.89
N HIS A 177 3.07 -7.97 4.83
CA HIS A 177 3.98 -9.12 4.73
C HIS A 177 3.23 -10.47 4.71
N ARG A 178 1.91 -10.48 4.98
CA ARG A 178 1.04 -11.68 5.01
C ARG A 178 0.00 -11.65 3.89
N PHE A 179 0.43 -11.86 2.67
CA PHE A 179 -0.40 -11.71 1.46
C PHE A 179 -1.31 -12.91 1.18
N GLY A 180 -2.46 -12.70 0.53
CA GLY A 180 -3.40 -13.77 0.11
C GLY A 180 -4.52 -14.12 1.09
N VAL A 181 -4.48 -13.62 2.34
CA VAL A 181 -5.55 -13.81 3.33
C VAL A 181 -6.68 -12.79 3.16
N LEU A 182 -6.34 -11.57 2.70
CA LEU A 182 -7.29 -10.45 2.63
C LEU A 182 -8.41 -10.64 1.61
N GLN A 183 -8.15 -11.29 0.47
CA GLN A 183 -9.19 -11.59 -0.51
C GLN A 183 -10.25 -12.50 0.13
N ARG A 184 -9.82 -13.58 0.79
CA ARG A 184 -10.73 -14.55 1.41
C ARG A 184 -11.53 -13.96 2.57
N GLU A 185 -10.93 -13.04 3.33
CA GLU A 185 -11.60 -12.39 4.47
C GLU A 185 -12.52 -11.24 4.02
N ALA A 186 -12.21 -10.53 2.92
CA ALA A 186 -13.05 -9.48 2.36
C ALA A 186 -14.24 -10.00 1.54
N ILE A 187 -14.19 -11.27 1.09
CA ILE A 187 -15.29 -11.92 0.38
C ILE A 187 -16.43 -12.20 1.37
N GLY A 188 -17.43 -11.32 1.37
CA GLY A 188 -18.77 -11.70 1.74
C GLY A 188 -19.26 -12.79 0.78
N LYS A 189 -19.80 -13.89 1.30
CA LYS A 189 -20.15 -15.13 0.58
C LYS A 189 -21.11 -14.98 -0.64
N LYS A 190 -21.53 -13.77 -1.02
CA LYS A 190 -22.49 -13.47 -2.10
C LYS A 190 -22.26 -12.09 -2.74
N GLY A 191 -21.08 -11.84 -3.31
CA GLY A 191 -20.77 -10.55 -3.96
C GLY A 191 -19.67 -10.65 -5.01
N LEU A 192 -19.44 -9.55 -5.75
CA LEU A 192 -18.30 -9.41 -6.65
C LEU A 192 -17.00 -9.33 -5.85
N THR A 193 -15.93 -9.93 -6.35
CA THR A 193 -14.61 -9.84 -5.71
C THR A 193 -14.03 -8.43 -5.97
N PRO A 194 -13.64 -7.68 -4.93
CA PRO A 194 -13.01 -6.38 -5.12
C PRO A 194 -11.64 -6.53 -5.78
N HIS A 195 -11.25 -5.54 -6.56
CA HIS A 195 -9.88 -5.42 -7.06
C HIS A 195 -8.92 -5.21 -5.87
N VAL A 196 -7.71 -5.77 -5.95
CA VAL A 196 -6.70 -5.68 -4.90
C VAL A 196 -5.39 -5.16 -5.49
N LEU A 197 -4.91 -4.05 -4.92
CA LEU A 197 -3.60 -3.46 -5.16
C LEU A 197 -2.80 -3.54 -3.86
N ILE A 198 -1.64 -4.15 -3.91
CA ILE A 198 -0.75 -4.32 -2.78
C ILE A 198 0.51 -3.51 -3.07
N MET A 199 0.97 -2.71 -2.12
CA MET A 199 2.17 -1.88 -2.24
C MET A 199 3.23 -2.34 -1.26
N THR A 200 4.49 -2.35 -1.69
CA THR A 200 5.62 -2.54 -0.78
C THR A 200 6.79 -1.65 -1.18
N ALA A 201 7.49 -1.16 -0.17
CA ALA A 201 8.79 -0.53 -0.33
C ALA A 201 9.93 -1.55 -0.44
N THR A 202 9.75 -2.77 0.07
CA THR A 202 10.82 -3.77 0.10
C THR A 202 11.11 -4.32 -1.30
N PRO A 203 12.35 -4.21 -1.78
CA PRO A 203 12.68 -4.69 -3.10
C PRO A 203 12.71 -6.23 -3.11
N ILE A 204 11.71 -6.84 -3.73
CA ILE A 204 11.64 -8.28 -3.95
C ILE A 204 12.24 -8.57 -5.34
N PRO A 205 13.24 -9.47 -5.45
CA PRO A 205 13.73 -9.90 -6.75
C PRO A 205 12.59 -10.46 -7.61
N ARG A 206 12.52 -10.08 -8.88
CA ARG A 206 11.40 -10.49 -9.76
C ARG A 206 11.19 -12.00 -9.83
N SER A 207 12.27 -12.79 -9.84
CA SER A 207 12.20 -14.25 -9.82
C SER A 207 11.59 -14.79 -8.51
N LEU A 208 11.94 -14.18 -7.38
CA LEU A 208 11.36 -14.50 -6.07
C LEU A 208 9.89 -14.07 -6.02
N ALA A 209 9.57 -12.91 -6.61
CA ALA A 209 8.21 -12.39 -6.71
C ALA A 209 7.28 -13.41 -7.42
N LEU A 210 7.70 -13.94 -8.57
CA LEU A 210 6.91 -14.94 -9.33
C LEU A 210 6.82 -16.31 -8.64
N THR A 211 7.74 -16.61 -7.72
CA THR A 211 7.79 -17.89 -7.01
C THR A 211 6.97 -17.87 -5.73
N LEU A 212 7.16 -16.86 -4.88
CA LEU A 212 6.47 -16.72 -3.60
C LEU A 212 5.07 -16.12 -3.76
N TYR A 213 4.84 -15.38 -4.85
CA TYR A 213 3.63 -14.56 -5.04
C TYR A 213 2.98 -14.82 -6.40
N GLY A 214 3.20 -16.00 -7.01
CA GLY A 214 2.89 -16.27 -8.42
C GLY A 214 1.41 -16.29 -8.83
N ASP A 215 0.47 -16.01 -7.92
CA ASP A 215 -0.92 -15.70 -8.25
C ASP A 215 -1.17 -14.19 -8.41
N MET A 216 -0.18 -13.33 -8.10
CA MET A 216 -0.23 -11.88 -8.27
C MET A 216 0.50 -11.45 -9.55
N ASN A 217 -0.05 -10.45 -10.24
CA ASN A 217 0.73 -9.69 -11.22
C ASN A 217 1.69 -8.76 -10.46
N VAL A 218 2.85 -8.43 -11.04
CA VAL A 218 3.87 -7.60 -10.38
C VAL A 218 4.26 -6.43 -11.27
N SER A 219 4.21 -5.22 -10.73
CA SER A 219 4.58 -3.97 -11.39
C SER A 219 5.63 -3.22 -10.56
N PHE A 220 6.58 -2.59 -11.24
CA PHE A 220 7.71 -1.91 -10.61
C PHE A 220 7.67 -0.40 -10.90
N LEU A 221 7.86 0.42 -9.87
CA LEU A 221 8.20 1.84 -9.96
C LEU A 221 9.71 1.99 -9.80
N ASP A 222 10.39 2.00 -10.95
CA ASP A 222 11.84 2.00 -11.11
C ASP A 222 12.44 3.40 -11.35
N GLU A 223 11.61 4.45 -11.28
CA GLU A 223 12.04 5.85 -11.39
C GLU A 223 11.74 6.62 -10.11
N PHE A 224 12.68 7.48 -9.71
CA PHE A 224 12.46 8.43 -8.64
C PHE A 224 11.86 9.75 -9.18
N PRO A 225 11.02 10.43 -8.38
CA PRO A 225 10.61 11.80 -8.69
C PRO A 225 11.83 12.73 -8.84
N PRO A 226 11.74 13.75 -9.71
CA PRO A 226 12.84 14.68 -9.93
C PRO A 226 13.16 15.45 -8.64
N GLY A 227 14.45 15.74 -8.41
CA GLY A 227 14.94 16.50 -7.25
C GLY A 227 15.32 15.65 -6.03
N ARG A 228 15.24 14.32 -6.10
CA ARG A 228 15.77 13.45 -5.05
C ARG A 228 17.30 13.51 -5.01
N MET A 229 17.85 13.94 -3.88
CA MET A 229 19.29 13.88 -3.64
C MET A 229 19.72 12.43 -3.32
N PRO A 230 20.85 11.95 -3.87
CA PRO A 230 21.38 10.64 -3.52
C PRO A 230 21.80 10.63 -2.05
N ILE A 231 21.63 9.48 -1.40
CA ILE A 231 22.08 9.27 -0.03
C ILE A 231 23.57 8.90 -0.07
N GLU A 232 24.41 9.65 0.64
CA GLU A 232 25.82 9.29 0.83
C GLU A 232 25.92 8.28 1.99
N THR A 233 26.33 7.05 1.69
CA THR A 233 26.48 5.98 2.69
C THR A 233 27.95 5.85 3.09
N LYS A 234 28.24 5.94 4.40
CA LYS A 234 29.58 5.77 4.98
C LYS A 234 29.59 4.61 5.98
N LEU A 235 30.64 3.80 5.93
CA LEU A 235 30.90 2.73 6.89
C LEU A 235 31.92 3.19 7.92
N PHE A 236 31.58 3.07 9.21
CA PHE A 236 32.48 3.34 10.33
C PHE A 236 32.65 2.06 11.15
N TYR A 237 33.89 1.75 11.49
CA TYR A 237 34.22 0.66 12.42
C TYR A 237 34.25 1.19 13.86
N GLU A 238 34.25 0.29 14.85
CA GLU A 238 34.19 0.65 16.27
C GLU A 238 35.30 1.64 16.68
N ASN A 239 36.53 1.45 16.18
CA ASN A 239 37.66 2.35 16.41
C ASN A 239 37.50 3.75 15.78
N THR A 240 36.49 3.94 14.95
CA THR A 240 36.15 5.22 14.29
C THR A 240 34.75 5.73 14.67
N ARG A 241 34.15 5.16 15.73
CA ARG A 241 32.81 5.52 16.20
C ARG A 241 32.68 7.01 16.54
N ASP A 242 33.72 7.61 17.13
CA ASP A 242 33.74 9.04 17.44
C ASP A 242 33.61 9.92 16.19
N ALA A 243 34.17 9.49 15.04
CA ALA A 243 34.03 10.20 13.78
C ALA A 243 32.57 10.20 13.29
N ALA A 244 31.84 9.09 13.51
CA ALA A 244 30.42 9.02 13.20
C ALA A 244 29.59 9.97 14.10
N TYR A 245 29.91 10.02 15.40
CA TYR A 245 29.24 10.95 16.32
C TYR A 245 29.55 12.42 16.03
N HIS A 246 30.77 12.77 15.63
CA HIS A 246 31.09 14.12 15.20
C HIS A 246 30.33 14.54 13.94
N LEU A 247 30.13 13.62 12.98
CA LEU A 247 29.31 13.87 11.80
C LEU A 247 27.85 14.13 12.21
N LEU A 248 27.32 13.31 13.11
CA LEU A 248 25.97 13.45 13.64
C LEU A 248 25.79 14.80 14.39
N GLU A 249 26.73 15.15 15.25
CA GLU A 249 26.72 16.42 16.00
C GLU A 249 26.76 17.64 15.06
N LYS A 250 27.56 17.57 13.99
CA LYS A 250 27.63 18.62 12.97
C LYS A 250 26.28 18.85 12.31
N GLU A 251 25.60 17.79 11.85
CA GLU A 251 24.29 17.91 11.21
C GLU A 251 23.23 18.44 12.20
N ILE A 252 23.28 18.02 13.47
CA ILE A 252 22.39 18.55 14.52
C ILE A 252 22.62 20.04 14.77
N LYS A 253 23.88 20.49 14.81
CA LYS A 253 24.23 21.92 14.97
C LYS A 253 23.70 22.78 13.81
N GLU A 254 23.49 22.21 12.63
CA GLU A 254 22.82 22.87 11.50
C GLU A 254 21.29 22.87 11.61
N GLY A 255 20.72 22.41 12.73
CA GLY A 255 19.29 22.37 13.01
C GLY A 255 18.56 21.16 12.39
N ARG A 256 19.31 20.14 11.96
CA ARG A 256 18.75 18.91 11.36
C ARG A 256 18.51 17.84 12.42
N GLN A 257 17.78 16.80 12.04
CA GLN A 257 17.49 15.66 12.90
C GLN A 257 18.38 14.47 12.54
N ALA A 258 18.73 13.66 13.55
CA ALA A 258 19.46 12.41 13.37
C ALA A 258 18.70 11.25 14.00
N TYR A 259 18.78 10.08 13.37
CA TYR A 259 18.24 8.83 13.88
C TYR A 259 19.37 7.89 14.26
N VAL A 260 19.33 7.36 15.48
CA VAL A 260 20.24 6.31 15.95
C VAL A 260 19.42 5.05 16.13
N VAL A 261 19.74 4.00 15.39
CA VAL A 261 19.04 2.72 15.43
C VAL A 261 19.91 1.74 16.21
N CYS A 262 19.49 1.41 17.43
CA CYS A 262 20.09 0.35 18.23
C CYS A 262 19.28 -0.93 18.01
N PRO A 263 19.90 -2.01 17.50
CA PRO A 263 19.16 -3.23 17.15
C PRO A 263 18.60 -3.98 18.36
N LEU A 264 19.19 -3.77 19.55
CA LEU A 264 18.76 -4.38 20.80
C LEU A 264 18.48 -3.33 21.88
N ILE A 265 17.46 -3.57 22.68
CA ILE A 265 17.11 -2.75 23.86
C ILE A 265 17.83 -3.31 25.10
N GLU A 266 17.85 -4.64 25.24
CA GLU A 266 18.53 -5.39 26.31
C GLU A 266 19.48 -6.41 25.67
N GLU A 267 20.56 -6.79 26.36
CA GLU A 267 21.49 -7.82 25.88
C GLU A 267 20.77 -9.15 25.64
N SER A 268 21.05 -9.81 24.51
CA SER A 268 20.53 -11.15 24.22
C SER A 268 21.67 -12.16 24.29
N GLU A 269 21.55 -13.18 25.14
CA GLU A 269 22.53 -14.28 25.22
C GLU A 269 22.73 -15.02 23.88
N SER A 270 21.82 -14.84 22.93
CA SER A 270 21.83 -15.50 21.61
C SER A 270 22.40 -14.64 20.47
N ILE A 271 22.58 -13.33 20.67
CA ILE A 271 22.98 -12.41 19.61
C ILE A 271 24.01 -11.42 20.17
N ASP A 272 25.24 -11.49 19.66
CA ASP A 272 26.36 -10.61 20.04
C ASP A 272 26.21 -9.22 19.40
N LEU A 273 25.21 -8.45 19.85
CA LEU A 273 24.94 -7.07 19.44
C LEU A 273 24.83 -6.17 20.69
N LYS A 274 25.30 -4.93 20.61
CA LYS A 274 25.25 -3.97 21.73
C LYS A 274 23.82 -3.49 21.99
N ALA A 275 23.44 -3.44 23.26
CA ALA A 275 22.15 -2.94 23.73
C ALA A 275 22.13 -1.40 23.81
N ALA A 276 20.94 -0.81 23.80
CA ALA A 276 20.74 0.64 23.90
C ALA A 276 21.05 1.22 25.29
N ILE A 277 21.21 0.37 26.31
CA ILE A 277 21.37 0.76 27.72
C ILE A 277 22.86 0.81 28.13
N ASP A 278 23.79 0.41 27.24
CA ASP A 278 25.25 0.47 27.42
C ASP A 278 25.92 1.58 26.58
#